data_AF-A0A7S2KS24-F1
#
_entry.id   AF-A0A7S2KS24-F1
#
_cell.length_a   1.000
_cell.length_b   1.000
_cell.length_c   1.000
_cell.angle_alpha   90.00
_cell.angle_beta   90.00
_cell.angle_gamma   90.00
#
_symmetry.space_group_name_H-M   'P 1'
#
loop_
_entity.id
_entity.type
_entity.pdbx_description
1 polymer ?
#
loop_
_entity_poly.entity_id
_entity_poly.type
_entity_poly.pdbx_seq_one_letter_code
_entity_poly.pdbx_strand_id
1 'polypeptide(L)'
;FYEIMNMNSSSHRYTQPPSSRQKQEPEDADQVIVQTDFGRGLIVRTRKIDGIKEIRLGDVKSSSSSPAFRRREPNMLYTPKDYPSVPPCIGDDVICEYGRGVLKEIADDKYTIELASWRLSGRSNVTCHVVSSPPKVVRKHALHEMDSAEKVALAKSQKAEAAKYFSEKDYTGALNTYASAVDKVRNVQHDHTSSNEVRADLVVIMITCSNN
;
A
#
# COMPACT_ATOMS: atom_id res chain seq x y z
N PHE A 1 -65.34 7.09 29.49
CA PHE A 1 -64.40 5.97 29.33
C PHE A 1 -63.45 6.33 28.21
N TYR A 2 -62.27 6.83 28.57
CA TYR A 2 -61.21 7.22 27.63
C TYR A 2 -60.42 5.96 27.26
N GLU A 3 -60.38 5.63 25.97
CA GLU A 3 -59.59 4.54 25.40
C GLU A 3 -58.20 5.07 25.02
N ILE A 4 -57.17 4.52 25.66
CA ILE A 4 -55.78 4.89 25.51
C ILE A 4 -55.22 4.18 24.26
N MET A 5 -54.94 4.93 23.19
CA MET A 5 -54.15 4.42 22.06
C MET A 5 -52.66 4.45 22.41
N ASN A 6 -52.07 3.26 22.55
CA ASN A 6 -50.64 3.03 22.66
C ASN A 6 -49.93 3.40 21.34
N MET A 7 -49.11 4.46 21.37
CA MET A 7 -48.10 4.70 20.34
C MET A 7 -46.88 3.80 20.59
N ASN A 8 -46.79 2.71 19.83
CA ASN A 8 -45.59 1.88 19.74
C ASN A 8 -44.47 2.67 19.06
N SER A 9 -43.46 3.04 19.84
CA SER A 9 -42.20 3.62 19.37
C SER A 9 -41.40 2.56 18.63
N SER A 10 -41.28 2.70 17.31
CA SER A 10 -40.48 1.83 16.45
C SER A 10 -38.99 2.01 16.71
N SER A 11 -38.47 1.28 17.70
CA SER A 11 -37.04 1.09 17.90
C SER A 11 -36.49 0.33 16.69
N HIS A 12 -35.78 1.01 15.80
CA HIS A 12 -34.93 0.39 14.79
C HIS A 12 -33.83 -0.40 15.50
N ARG A 13 -34.11 -1.68 15.76
CA ARG A 13 -33.10 -2.66 16.17
C ARG A 13 -32.19 -2.85 14.96
N TYR A 14 -30.95 -2.37 15.05
CA TYR A 14 -29.86 -2.87 14.22
C TYR A 14 -29.72 -4.38 14.50
N THR A 15 -30.39 -5.19 13.70
CA THR A 15 -30.16 -6.62 13.64
C THR A 15 -28.75 -6.81 13.09
N GLN A 16 -27.81 -7.13 13.97
CA GLN A 16 -26.54 -7.71 13.53
C GLN A 16 -26.88 -8.96 12.71
N PRO A 17 -26.38 -9.09 11.47
CA PRO A 17 -26.62 -10.30 10.70
C PRO A 17 -25.95 -11.49 11.41
N PRO A 18 -26.56 -12.69 11.36
CA PRO A 18 -26.08 -13.85 12.05
C PRO A 18 -24.69 -14.26 11.54
N SER A 19 -23.84 -14.68 12.47
CA SER A 19 -22.48 -15.17 12.23
C SER A 19 -22.50 -16.51 11.46
N SER A 20 -22.80 -16.46 10.16
CA SER A 20 -22.37 -17.51 9.26
C SER A 20 -20.84 -17.41 9.13
N ARG A 21 -20.16 -18.55 9.11
CA ARG A 21 -18.74 -18.64 8.72
C ARG A 21 -18.62 -18.10 7.29
N GLN A 22 -18.52 -16.77 7.14
CA GLN A 22 -18.25 -16.14 5.86
C GLN A 22 -16.88 -16.64 5.44
N LYS A 23 -16.81 -17.33 4.28
CA LYS A 23 -15.54 -17.57 3.60
C LYS A 23 -14.88 -16.20 3.51
N GLN A 24 -13.78 -16.01 4.24
CA GLN A 24 -13.07 -14.75 4.22
C GLN A 24 -12.61 -14.52 2.78
N GLU A 25 -13.18 -13.50 2.14
CA GLU A 25 -12.65 -13.05 0.85
C GLU A 25 -11.21 -12.56 1.09
N PRO A 26 -10.28 -12.88 0.16
CA PRO A 26 -8.90 -12.45 0.28
C PRO A 26 -8.82 -10.93 0.32
N GLU A 27 -7.76 -10.42 0.96
CA GLU A 27 -7.49 -8.99 0.95
C GLU A 27 -7.24 -8.49 -0.48
N ASP A 28 -7.59 -7.24 -0.75
CA ASP A 28 -7.30 -6.61 -2.03
C ASP A 28 -5.77 -6.51 -2.18
N ALA A 29 -5.23 -6.92 -3.33
CA ALA A 29 -3.78 -6.88 -3.58
C ALA A 29 -3.22 -5.45 -3.46
N ASP A 30 -3.99 -4.49 -3.98
CA ASP A 30 -3.66 -3.06 -3.95
C ASP A 30 -4.54 -2.33 -2.94
N GLN A 31 -4.04 -2.24 -1.70
CA GLN A 31 -4.77 -1.60 -0.60
C GLN A 31 -4.65 -0.07 -0.69
N VAL A 32 -5.76 0.60 -1.03
CA VAL A 32 -5.83 2.05 -1.21
C VAL A 32 -5.94 2.77 0.15
N ILE A 33 -5.16 3.84 0.30
CA ILE A 33 -5.24 4.75 1.44
C ILE A 33 -6.26 5.85 1.13
N VAL A 34 -7.24 5.99 2.00
CA VAL A 34 -8.37 6.91 1.85
C VAL A 34 -8.50 7.87 3.01
N GLN A 35 -9.10 9.03 2.74
CA GLN A 35 -9.47 10.00 3.74
C GLN A 35 -10.91 9.75 4.20
N THR A 36 -11.07 9.18 5.39
CA THR A 36 -12.38 8.94 6.02
C THR A 36 -12.79 10.10 6.91
N ASP A 37 -14.07 10.11 7.32
CA ASP A 37 -14.61 11.08 8.29
C ASP A 37 -13.89 11.00 9.66
N PHE A 38 -13.20 9.88 9.94
CA PHE A 38 -12.47 9.61 11.18
C PHE A 38 -10.94 9.76 11.04
N GLY A 39 -10.45 10.21 9.88
CA GLY A 39 -9.03 10.31 9.58
C GLY A 39 -8.58 9.36 8.46
N ARG A 40 -7.29 9.00 8.45
CA ARG A 40 -6.73 8.13 7.41
C ARG A 40 -7.22 6.68 7.60
N GLY A 41 -7.64 6.05 6.52
CA GLY A 41 -8.04 4.66 6.48
C GLY A 41 -7.35 3.89 5.36
N LEU A 42 -7.23 2.58 5.52
CA LEU A 42 -6.71 1.65 4.53
C LEU A 42 -7.85 0.71 4.11
N ILE A 43 -8.20 0.70 2.83
CA ILE A 43 -9.16 -0.27 2.31
C ILE A 43 -8.45 -1.62 2.28
N VAL A 44 -8.89 -2.54 3.13
CA VAL A 44 -8.30 -3.89 3.26
C VAL A 44 -8.92 -4.83 2.22
N ARG A 45 -10.24 -4.75 2.05
CA ARG A 45 -10.98 -5.52 1.06
C ARG A 45 -12.30 -4.87 0.69
N THR A 46 -12.77 -5.15 -0.51
CA THR A 46 -14.09 -4.76 -1.00
C THR A 46 -14.92 -6.01 -1.28
N ARG A 47 -15.98 -6.22 -0.50
CA ARG A 47 -16.86 -7.37 -0.70
C ARG A 47 -17.65 -7.20 -2.00
N LYS A 48 -17.48 -8.14 -2.93
CA LYS A 48 -18.05 -8.00 -4.29
C LYS A 48 -19.58 -8.10 -4.32
N ILE A 49 -20.17 -8.81 -3.35
CA ILE A 49 -21.60 -9.11 -3.32
C ILE A 49 -22.43 -7.88 -2.97
N ASP A 50 -21.96 -7.07 -2.02
CA ASP A 50 -22.70 -5.94 -1.46
C ASP A 50 -21.98 -4.60 -1.61
N GLY A 51 -20.78 -4.59 -2.19
CA GLY A 51 -19.96 -3.40 -2.35
C GLY A 51 -19.44 -2.82 -1.04
N ILE A 52 -19.56 -3.57 0.07
CA ILE A 52 -19.13 -3.07 1.38
C ILE A 52 -17.61 -3.14 1.47
N LYS A 53 -17.01 -1.98 1.75
CA LYS A 53 -15.58 -1.83 1.98
C LYS A 53 -15.26 -2.02 3.44
N GLU A 54 -14.21 -2.77 3.70
CA GLU A 54 -13.64 -2.94 5.02
C GLU A 54 -12.42 -2.06 5.15
N ILE A 55 -12.57 -0.97 5.90
CA ILE A 55 -11.56 0.07 6.02
C ILE A 55 -10.91 -0.01 7.39
N ARG A 56 -9.61 -0.28 7.44
CA ARG A 56 -8.82 -0.21 8.67
C ARG A 56 -8.44 1.24 8.94
N LEU A 57 -8.92 1.81 10.04
CA LEU A 57 -8.60 3.19 10.45
C LEU A 57 -7.18 3.24 11.03
N GLY A 58 -6.33 4.08 10.43
CA GLY A 58 -4.88 4.15 10.69
C GLY A 58 -4.48 5.15 11.76
N ASP A 59 -5.30 6.17 12.03
CA ASP A 59 -5.08 7.18 13.07
C ASP A 59 -6.42 7.70 13.55
N VAL A 60 -7.09 6.99 14.46
CA VAL A 60 -8.18 7.61 15.22
C VAL A 60 -7.50 8.61 16.13
N LYS A 61 -7.59 9.92 15.84
CA LYS A 61 -7.19 10.97 16.77
C LYS A 61 -7.90 10.67 18.09
N SER A 62 -7.18 10.08 19.02
CA SER A 62 -7.68 9.76 20.34
C SER A 62 -7.74 11.08 21.10
N SER A 63 -8.80 11.84 20.88
CA SER A 63 -9.09 13.04 21.66
C SER A 63 -9.56 12.61 23.05
N SER A 64 -8.67 12.02 23.84
CA SER A 64 -8.74 11.98 25.30
C SER A 64 -7.52 11.25 25.87
N SER A 65 -6.67 12.03 26.52
CA SER A 65 -5.73 11.60 27.55
C SER A 65 -6.35 10.61 28.55
N SER A 66 -5.88 9.35 28.58
CA SER A 66 -5.81 8.51 29.79
C SER A 66 -5.03 7.20 29.52
N PRO A 67 -3.99 6.87 30.30
CA PRO A 67 -3.22 5.64 30.16
C PRO A 67 -3.78 4.55 31.08
N ALA A 68 -4.98 4.06 30.81
CA ALA A 68 -5.50 2.86 31.46
C ALA A 68 -6.66 2.31 30.63
N PHE A 69 -6.62 1.03 30.27
CA PHE A 69 -7.56 0.33 29.37
C PHE A 69 -7.40 0.63 27.86
N ARG A 70 -6.33 0.11 27.24
CA ARG A 70 -6.37 -0.21 25.80
C ARG A 70 -7.27 -1.43 25.57
N ARG A 71 -8.59 -1.25 25.70
CA ARG A 71 -9.55 -2.16 25.07
C ARG A 71 -9.33 -2.03 23.56
N ARG A 72 -9.13 -3.17 22.91
CA ARG A 72 -9.09 -3.32 21.45
C ARG A 72 -10.40 -2.78 20.88
N GLU A 73 -10.44 -1.50 20.50
CA GLU A 73 -11.53 -1.03 19.66
C GLU A 73 -11.37 -1.64 18.26
N PRO A 74 -12.47 -2.05 17.63
CA PRO A 74 -12.42 -2.46 16.24
C PRO A 74 -12.07 -1.24 15.40
N ASN A 75 -10.79 -1.09 15.04
CA ASN A 75 -10.29 -0.08 14.10
C ASN A 75 -10.77 -0.36 12.66
N MET A 76 -11.95 -0.93 12.48
CA MET A 76 -12.51 -1.37 11.21
C MET A 76 -13.85 -0.67 10.98
N LEU A 77 -13.92 0.11 9.91
CA LEU A 77 -15.14 0.72 9.41
C LEU A 77 -15.66 -0.13 8.25
N TYR A 78 -16.92 -0.55 8.35
CA TYR A 78 -17.64 -1.27 7.30
C TYR A 78 -18.63 -0.30 6.65
N THR A 79 -18.44 0.00 5.37
CA THR A 79 -19.26 1.02 4.73
C THR A 79 -19.34 0.81 3.21
N PRO A 80 -20.50 1.07 2.58
CA PRO A 80 -20.61 1.15 1.13
C PRO A 80 -20.15 2.51 0.59
N LYS A 81 -19.86 3.49 1.46
CA LYS A 81 -19.45 4.85 1.06
C LYS A 81 -18.07 4.82 0.42
N ASP A 82 -17.96 5.45 -0.75
CA ASP A 82 -16.68 5.74 -1.38
C ASP A 82 -16.01 6.93 -0.70
N TYR A 83 -14.76 6.74 -0.28
CA TYR A 83 -13.92 7.81 0.24
C TYR A 83 -12.85 8.19 -0.78
N PRO A 84 -12.52 9.49 -0.90
CA PRO A 84 -11.43 9.91 -1.76
C PRO A 84 -10.10 9.35 -1.23
N SER A 85 -9.17 9.11 -2.15
CA SER A 85 -7.79 8.77 -1.75
C SER A 85 -7.15 9.95 -1.01
N VAL A 86 -6.19 9.67 -0.14
CA VAL A 86 -5.41 10.73 0.48
C VAL A 86 -4.63 11.52 -0.58
N PRO A 87 -4.39 12.83 -0.38
CA PRO A 87 -3.57 13.61 -1.30
C PRO A 87 -2.20 12.95 -1.50
N PRO A 88 -1.77 12.73 -2.76
CA PRO A 88 -0.53 12.03 -3.05
C PRO A 88 0.69 12.91 -2.76
N CYS A 89 1.74 12.32 -2.19
CA CYS A 89 3.03 12.95 -1.95
C CYS A 89 4.14 12.34 -2.82
N ILE A 90 5.18 13.11 -3.10
CA ILE A 90 6.35 12.60 -3.84
C ILE A 90 6.97 11.42 -3.07
N GLY A 91 7.19 10.32 -3.77
CA GLY A 91 7.72 9.07 -3.20
C GLY A 91 6.66 8.09 -2.68
N ASP A 92 5.37 8.44 -2.77
CA ASP A 92 4.28 7.52 -2.49
C ASP A 92 4.12 6.48 -3.60
N ASP A 93 3.72 5.28 -3.19
CA ASP A 93 3.22 4.26 -4.12
C ASP A 93 1.81 4.65 -4.51
N VAL A 94 1.56 4.69 -5.82
CA VAL A 94 0.29 5.12 -6.36
C VAL A 94 -0.19 4.20 -7.48
N ILE A 95 -1.49 4.19 -7.70
CA ILE A 95 -2.13 3.54 -8.84
C ILE A 95 -2.79 4.58 -9.72
N CYS A 96 -2.44 4.50 -10.99
CA CYS A 96 -3.05 5.28 -12.07
C CYS A 96 -3.72 4.35 -13.09
N GLU A 97 -4.29 4.94 -14.14
CA GLU A 97 -4.96 4.21 -15.22
C GLU A 97 -4.05 3.22 -15.97
N TYR A 98 -2.73 3.48 -15.96
CA TYR A 98 -1.72 2.63 -16.60
C TYR A 98 -1.13 1.56 -15.67
N GLY A 99 -1.52 1.56 -14.39
CA GLY A 99 -1.06 0.62 -13.37
C GLY A 99 -0.38 1.29 -12.18
N ARG A 100 0.35 0.48 -11.42
CA ARG A 100 1.05 0.88 -10.20
C ARG A 100 2.42 1.49 -10.50
N GLY A 101 2.77 2.52 -9.74
CA GLY A 101 4.08 3.17 -9.83
C GLY A 101 4.41 3.99 -8.60
N VAL A 102 5.52 4.71 -8.68
CA VAL A 102 5.98 5.63 -7.64
C VAL A 102 5.89 7.06 -8.16
N LEU A 103 5.27 7.95 -7.38
CA LEU A 103 5.16 9.35 -7.74
C LEU A 103 6.51 10.06 -7.63
N LYS A 104 6.94 10.74 -8.70
CA LYS A 104 8.23 11.45 -8.75
C LYS A 104 8.11 12.95 -8.65
N GLU A 105 7.05 13.50 -9.25
CA GLU A 105 6.87 14.93 -9.37
C GLU A 105 5.39 15.28 -9.36
N ILE A 106 5.08 16.42 -8.77
CA ILE A 106 3.75 17.04 -8.76
C ILE A 106 3.96 18.48 -9.21
N ALA A 107 3.36 18.87 -10.32
CA ALA A 107 3.43 20.23 -10.86
C ALA A 107 2.08 20.62 -11.46
N ASP A 108 1.42 21.66 -10.96
CA ASP A 108 0.16 22.20 -11.49
C ASP A 108 -0.89 21.12 -11.85
N ASP A 109 -1.23 20.26 -10.90
CA ASP A 109 -2.13 19.09 -11.05
C ASP A 109 -1.68 18.02 -12.05
N LYS A 110 -0.44 18.10 -12.55
CA LYS A 110 0.23 17.05 -13.32
C LYS A 110 1.08 16.19 -12.39
N TYR A 111 0.84 14.89 -12.46
CA TYR A 111 1.55 13.86 -11.71
C TYR A 111 2.48 13.09 -12.64
N THR A 112 3.78 13.11 -12.35
CA THR A 112 4.76 12.27 -13.05
C THR A 112 4.99 10.99 -12.23
N ILE A 113 4.63 9.85 -12.78
CA ILE A 113 4.66 8.55 -12.10
C ILE A 113 5.63 7.63 -12.85
N GLU A 114 6.56 7.03 -12.13
CA GLU A 114 7.42 5.97 -12.65
C GLU A 114 6.72 4.62 -12.45
N LEU A 115 6.32 3.96 -13.55
CA LEU A 115 5.57 2.71 -13.50
C LEU A 115 6.47 1.54 -13.06
N ALA A 116 5.98 0.71 -12.13
CA ALA A 116 6.77 -0.36 -11.54
C ALA A 116 6.94 -1.56 -12.50
N SER A 117 5.89 -1.91 -13.22
CA SER A 117 5.83 -3.11 -14.07
C SER A 117 6.17 -2.87 -15.54
N TRP A 118 6.36 -1.61 -15.94
CA TRP A 118 6.62 -1.25 -17.34
C TRP A 118 8.09 -0.93 -17.56
N ARG A 119 8.71 -1.63 -18.52
CA ARG A 119 10.10 -1.43 -18.95
C ARG A 119 10.14 -1.24 -20.46
N LEU A 120 10.89 -0.23 -20.92
CA LEU A 120 11.25 -0.12 -22.33
C LEU A 120 12.44 -1.03 -22.62
N SER A 121 12.59 -1.40 -23.90
CA SER A 121 13.77 -2.11 -24.40
C SER A 121 15.05 -1.43 -23.92
N GLY A 122 15.96 -2.19 -23.31
CA GLY A 122 17.19 -1.63 -22.75
C GLY A 122 17.07 -1.20 -21.29
N ARG A 123 16.15 -1.81 -20.53
CA ARG A 123 16.03 -1.67 -19.07
C ARG A 123 15.69 -0.25 -18.57
N SER A 124 15.10 0.58 -19.42
CA SER A 124 14.68 1.94 -19.02
C SER A 124 13.31 1.89 -18.37
N ASN A 125 13.14 2.63 -17.27
CA ASN A 125 11.86 2.73 -16.57
C ASN A 125 10.90 3.62 -17.36
N VAL A 126 9.63 3.21 -17.42
CA VAL A 126 8.58 4.00 -18.08
C VAL A 126 8.06 5.03 -17.09
N THR A 127 8.03 6.28 -17.53
CA THR A 127 7.36 7.37 -16.82
C THR A 127 6.08 7.74 -17.55
N CYS A 128 4.99 7.93 -16.81
CA CYS A 128 3.74 8.45 -17.33
C CYS A 128 3.41 9.78 -16.67
N HIS A 129 2.67 10.61 -17.40
CA HIS A 129 2.19 11.89 -16.91
C HIS A 129 0.67 11.86 -16.86
N VAL A 130 0.10 12.03 -15.68
CA VAL A 130 -1.35 12.01 -15.45
C VAL A 130 -1.80 13.42 -15.09
N VAL A 131 -2.81 13.94 -15.79
CA VAL A 131 -3.29 15.33 -15.63
C VAL A 131 -4.73 15.38 -15.10
N SER A 132 -5.59 14.47 -15.55
CA SER A 132 -7.04 14.61 -15.33
C SER A 132 -7.57 13.90 -14.09
N SER A 133 -6.94 12.79 -13.69
CA SER A 133 -7.38 11.98 -12.55
C SER A 133 -6.25 11.89 -11.52
N PRO A 134 -6.45 12.35 -10.26
CA PRO A 134 -5.42 12.22 -9.25
C PRO A 134 -5.18 10.73 -8.97
N PRO A 135 -3.92 10.29 -8.92
CA PRO A 135 -3.61 8.89 -8.72
C PRO A 135 -3.99 8.47 -7.29
N LYS A 136 -4.40 7.21 -7.13
CA LYS A 136 -4.80 6.68 -5.81
C LYS A 136 -3.58 6.24 -5.05
N VAL A 137 -3.36 6.78 -3.85
CA VAL A 137 -2.27 6.37 -2.99
C VAL A 137 -2.55 4.98 -2.44
N VAL A 138 -1.56 4.09 -2.56
CA VAL A 138 -1.65 2.72 -2.06
C VAL A 138 -0.58 2.45 -1.03
N ARG A 139 -0.84 1.45 -0.19
CA ARG A 139 0.15 0.92 0.74
C ARG A 139 1.31 0.29 -0.04
N LYS A 140 2.52 0.55 0.43
CA LYS A 140 3.73 -0.17 -0.01
C LYS A 140 3.57 -1.66 0.28
N HIS A 141 3.89 -2.49 -0.71
CA HIS A 141 3.91 -3.94 -0.52
C HIS A 141 4.88 -4.34 0.59
N ALA A 142 4.45 -5.28 1.41
CA ALA A 142 5.34 -6.00 2.30
C ALA A 142 6.20 -6.96 1.47
N LEU A 143 7.39 -7.33 1.97
CA LEU A 143 8.34 -8.15 1.23
C LEU A 143 7.75 -9.47 0.67
N HIS A 144 6.78 -10.06 1.37
CA HIS A 144 6.13 -11.31 0.95
C HIS A 144 5.06 -11.12 -0.13
N GLU A 145 4.53 -9.91 -0.27
CA GLU A 145 3.58 -9.52 -1.33
C GLU A 145 4.31 -9.10 -2.61
N MET A 146 5.59 -8.70 -2.49
CA MET A 146 6.37 -8.20 -3.61
C MET A 146 6.71 -9.29 -4.63
N ASP A 147 6.51 -8.96 -5.90
CA ASP A 147 6.95 -9.79 -7.01
C ASP A 147 8.48 -9.77 -7.19
N SER A 148 9.00 -10.54 -8.16
CA SER A 148 10.44 -10.59 -8.43
C SER A 148 11.01 -9.25 -8.88
N ALA A 149 10.26 -8.46 -9.65
CA ALA A 149 10.71 -7.18 -10.19
C ALA A 149 10.76 -6.10 -9.11
N GLU A 150 9.75 -6.05 -8.24
CA GLU A 150 9.66 -5.17 -7.09
C GLU A 150 10.77 -5.45 -6.07
N LYS A 151 11.05 -6.72 -5.77
CA LYS A 151 12.17 -7.09 -4.88
C LYS A 151 13.51 -6.63 -5.44
N VAL A 152 13.73 -6.83 -6.74
CA VAL A 152 14.94 -6.35 -7.43
C VAL A 152 15.01 -4.82 -7.40
N ALA A 153 13.92 -4.11 -7.66
CA ALA A 153 13.87 -2.65 -7.59
C ALA A 153 14.17 -2.12 -6.17
N LEU A 154 13.60 -2.75 -5.14
CA LEU A 154 13.86 -2.41 -3.74
C LEU A 154 15.34 -2.58 -3.39
N ALA A 155 15.97 -3.68 -3.83
CA ALA A 155 17.39 -3.90 -3.62
C ALA A 155 18.27 -2.91 -4.39
N LYS A 156 17.88 -2.48 -5.60
CA LYS A 156 18.56 -1.36 -6.30
C LYS A 156 18.50 -0.07 -5.50
N SER A 157 17.34 0.26 -4.93
CA SER A 157 17.19 1.45 -4.09
C SER A 157 18.09 1.39 -2.86
N GLN A 158 18.14 0.23 -2.18
CA GLN A 158 19.03 0.06 -1.02
C GLN A 158 20.50 0.10 -1.38
N LYS A 159 20.89 -0.47 -2.53
CA LYS A 159 22.26 -0.33 -3.05
C LYS A 159 22.63 1.13 -3.25
N ALA A 160 21.72 1.95 -3.81
CA ALA A 160 21.95 3.37 -4.00
C ALA A 160 22.03 4.13 -2.66
N GLU A 161 21.22 3.75 -1.68
CA GLU A 161 21.29 4.30 -0.31
C GLU A 161 22.61 3.92 0.40
N ALA A 162 23.04 2.67 0.30
CA ALA A 162 24.31 2.19 0.83
C ALA A 162 25.50 2.96 0.24
N ALA A 163 25.46 3.29 -1.05
CA ALA A 163 26.48 4.11 -1.69
C ALA A 163 26.53 5.54 -1.11
N LYS A 164 25.39 6.10 -0.65
CA LYS A 164 25.38 7.39 0.05
C LYS A 164 26.06 7.27 1.42
N TYR A 165 25.72 6.27 2.23
CA TYR A 165 26.40 6.03 3.52
C TYR A 165 27.91 5.86 3.33
N PHE A 166 28.33 5.14 2.29
CA PHE A 166 29.75 4.99 1.96
C PHE A 166 30.41 6.33 1.63
N SER A 167 29.74 7.20 0.87
CA SER A 167 30.24 8.55 0.55
C SER A 167 30.35 9.45 1.79
N GLU A 168 29.47 9.23 2.77
CA GLU A 168 29.45 9.92 4.07
C GLU A 168 30.44 9.30 5.08
N LYS A 169 31.19 8.26 4.67
CA LYS A 169 32.13 7.48 5.50
C LYS A 169 31.47 6.71 6.65
N ASP A 170 30.16 6.50 6.60
CA ASP A 170 29.47 5.54 7.47
C ASP A 170 29.56 4.13 6.87
N TYR A 171 30.68 3.46 7.13
CA TYR A 171 30.94 2.13 6.60
C TYR A 171 30.05 1.05 7.23
N THR A 172 29.65 1.22 8.48
CA THR A 172 28.77 0.25 9.16
C THR A 172 27.34 0.35 8.62
N GLY A 173 26.83 1.57 8.45
CA GLY A 173 25.55 1.81 7.78
C GLY A 173 25.53 1.28 6.35
N ALA A 174 26.60 1.53 5.58
CA ALA A 174 26.75 1.00 4.23
C ALA A 174 26.73 -0.53 4.19
N LEU A 175 27.56 -1.19 5.00
CA LEU A 175 27.67 -2.65 5.06
C LEU A 175 26.33 -3.31 5.41
N ASN A 176 25.64 -2.81 6.45
CA ASN A 176 24.34 -3.32 6.86
C ASN A 176 23.29 -3.16 5.76
N THR A 177 23.35 -2.05 5.02
CA THR A 177 22.41 -1.76 3.93
C THR A 177 22.68 -2.64 2.70
N TYR A 178 23.94 -2.89 2.34
CA TYR A 178 24.30 -3.85 1.28
C TYR A 178 23.87 -5.27 1.63
N ALA A 179 24.15 -5.73 2.86
CA ALA A 179 23.73 -7.05 3.34
C ALA A 179 22.19 -7.19 3.30
N SER A 180 21.47 -6.17 3.75
CA SER A 180 20.00 -6.12 3.66
C SER A 180 19.52 -6.21 2.21
N ALA A 181 20.17 -5.52 1.27
CA ALA A 181 19.80 -5.57 -0.14
C ALA A 181 19.94 -6.98 -0.72
N VAL A 182 21.03 -7.70 -0.41
CA VAL A 182 21.25 -9.09 -0.82
C VAL A 182 20.20 -10.02 -0.22
N ASP A 183 19.90 -9.86 1.08
CA ASP A 183 18.94 -10.70 1.78
C ASP A 183 17.52 -10.61 1.20
N LYS A 184 17.14 -9.45 0.66
CA LYS A 184 15.83 -9.28 0.01
C LYS A 184 15.72 -10.01 -1.32
N VAL A 185 16.84 -10.23 -1.99
CA VAL A 185 16.86 -10.84 -3.34
C VAL A 185 17.37 -12.27 -3.37
N ARG A 186 18.05 -12.76 -2.32
CA ARG A 186 18.64 -14.12 -2.27
C ARG A 186 17.62 -15.24 -2.50
N ASN A 187 16.36 -15.00 -2.13
CA ASN A 187 15.26 -15.97 -2.24
C ASN A 187 14.34 -15.68 -3.43
N VAL A 188 14.71 -14.77 -4.34
CA VAL A 188 13.92 -14.49 -5.54
C VAL A 188 14.03 -15.69 -6.47
N GLN A 189 12.93 -16.42 -6.61
CA GLN A 189 12.78 -17.45 -7.62
C GLN A 189 12.11 -16.84 -8.84
N HIS A 190 12.72 -17.05 -10.00
CA HIS A 190 12.18 -16.61 -11.27
C HIS A 190 11.23 -17.67 -11.82
N ASP A 191 10.04 -17.24 -12.24
CA ASP A 191 9.08 -18.07 -12.96
C ASP A 191 9.08 -17.70 -14.46
N HIS A 192 8.13 -18.27 -15.20
CA HIS A 192 7.93 -18.00 -16.62
C HIS A 192 7.42 -16.57 -16.91
N THR A 193 6.94 -15.84 -15.90
CA THR A 193 6.46 -14.46 -16.05
C THR A 193 7.58 -13.44 -15.87
N SER A 194 8.68 -13.82 -15.20
CA SER A 194 9.85 -12.96 -15.03
C SER A 194 10.61 -12.71 -16.34
N SER A 195 10.85 -11.44 -16.66
CA SER A 195 11.58 -11.06 -17.86
C SER A 195 13.09 -11.31 -17.72
N ASN A 196 13.77 -11.53 -18.85
CA ASN A 196 15.23 -11.67 -18.89
C ASN A 196 15.96 -10.43 -18.36
N GLU A 197 15.34 -9.25 -18.49
CA GLU A 197 15.89 -8.01 -17.94
C GLU A 197 15.91 -8.01 -16.41
N VAL A 198 14.84 -8.47 -15.76
CA VAL A 198 14.77 -8.57 -14.30
C VAL A 198 15.78 -9.60 -13.78
N ARG A 199 15.94 -10.73 -14.48
CA ARG A 199 16.96 -11.75 -14.17
C ARG A 199 18.38 -11.19 -14.24
N ALA A 200 18.68 -10.42 -15.30
CA ALA A 200 19.97 -9.79 -15.44
C ALA A 200 20.22 -8.73 -14.34
N ASP A 201 19.20 -7.95 -14.01
CA ASP A 201 19.25 -6.98 -12.91
C ASP A 201 19.51 -7.65 -11.55
N LEU A 202 18.85 -8.78 -11.28
CA LEU A 202 19.07 -9.57 -10.06
C LEU A 202 20.54 -9.97 -9.93
N VAL A 203 21.11 -10.57 -10.97
CA VAL A 203 22.52 -11.02 -10.98
C VAL A 203 23.47 -9.85 -10.73
N VAL A 204 23.24 -8.71 -11.40
CA VAL A 204 24.06 -7.50 -11.21
C VAL A 204 23.99 -7.02 -9.76
N ILE A 205 22.81 -6.98 -9.15
CA ILE A 205 22.65 -6.55 -7.75
C ILE A 205 23.37 -7.50 -6.81
N MET A 206 23.18 -8.82 -6.96
CA MET A 206 23.83 -9.80 -6.09
C MET A 206 25.36 -9.70 -6.14
N ILE A 207 25.92 -9.61 -7.35
CA ILE A 207 27.38 -9.48 -7.52
C ILE A 207 27.87 -8.16 -6.95
N THR A 208 27.22 -7.05 -7.32
CA THR A 208 27.70 -5.72 -6.91
C THR A 208 27.55 -5.47 -5.42
N CYS A 209 26.50 -5.96 -4.76
CA CYS A 209 26.34 -5.83 -3.31
C CYS A 209 27.23 -6.81 -2.53
N SER A 210 27.70 -7.90 -3.14
CA SER A 210 28.67 -8.81 -2.50
C SER A 210 30.12 -8.32 -2.64
N ASN A 211 30.41 -7.55 -3.69
CA ASN A 211 31.73 -6.98 -3.93
C ASN A 211 32.02 -5.72 -3.11
N ASN A 212 30.99 -4.97 -2.72
CA ASN A 212 31.09 -3.79 -1.86
C ASN A 212 30.85 -4.17 -0.41
#